data_AF-A0A136K4P4-F1
#
_entry.id   AF-A0A136K4P4-F1
#
_cell.length_a   1.000
_cell.length_b   1.000
_cell.length_c   1.000
_cell.angle_alpha   90.00
_cell.angle_beta   90.00
_cell.angle_gamma   90.00
#
_symmetry.space_group_name_H-M   'P 1'
#
loop_
_entity.id
_entity.type
_entity.pdbx_description
1 polymer ?
#
loop_
_entity_poly.entity_id
_entity_poly.type
_entity_poly.pdbx_seq_one_letter_code
_entity_poly.pdbx_strand_id
1 'polypeptide(L)'
;MKTESLQGRPSVAVVVPGYSRAEFTADEEISFRHVEHFLGAYDKFLVVPQSLRIARPGFHIQRFADTYFGSAIANAKLMLSPMFYETFRAYRYLLIYQLDALVFSDQLAEWCATDLDYIGAPWMQCDDSPWVGTQRVGNGGFSLRKVSSFLKVLSSDRYWIDPEIYWQRITAGKPVYAQWWHLPRKWFKHIKHFNGVSREVRQWHLRPDGTRNEDHFWADEAVRYYPDFRVAPFDVGLRFAFEVAPRACFTLNQQRLPFGCHAWPRYDRGFWEPYLLKS
;
A
#
# COMPACT_ATOMS: atom_id res chain seq x y z
N MET A 1 0.57 -37.32 16.26
CA MET A 1 -0.33 -36.39 16.97
C MET A 1 -0.78 -35.35 15.97
N LYS A 2 -2.02 -35.44 15.50
CA LYS A 2 -2.60 -34.59 14.46
C LYS A 2 -3.43 -33.50 15.12
N THR A 3 -3.37 -32.31 14.51
CA THR A 3 -4.39 -31.24 14.56
C THR A 3 -4.76 -30.71 15.94
N GLU A 4 -3.92 -29.83 16.45
CA GLU A 4 -4.43 -28.69 17.22
C GLU A 4 -4.83 -27.56 16.25
N SER A 5 -5.96 -26.95 16.58
CA SER A 5 -6.78 -26.04 15.80
C SER A 5 -6.07 -24.80 15.22
N LEU A 6 -6.16 -24.62 13.89
CA LEU A 6 -5.98 -23.32 13.20
C LEU A 6 -7.16 -22.35 13.41
N GLN A 7 -8.03 -22.59 14.39
CA GLN A 7 -9.14 -21.70 14.72
C GLN A 7 -8.63 -20.59 15.64
N GLY A 8 -8.33 -19.42 15.06
CA GLY A 8 -8.03 -18.21 15.84
C GLY A 8 -7.12 -17.20 15.15
N ARG A 9 -6.31 -17.63 14.17
CA ARG A 9 -5.47 -16.68 13.41
C ARG A 9 -6.31 -15.97 12.35
N PRO A 10 -6.31 -14.63 12.29
CA PRO A 10 -6.92 -13.93 11.16
C PRO A 10 -6.24 -14.39 9.86
N SER A 11 -7.06 -14.71 8.86
CA SER A 11 -6.57 -15.14 7.55
C SER A 11 -5.82 -13.99 6.87
N VAL A 12 -4.51 -14.15 6.69
CA VAL A 12 -3.62 -13.15 6.09
C VAL A 12 -2.68 -13.82 5.09
N ALA A 13 -2.53 -13.21 3.92
CA ALA A 13 -1.53 -13.60 2.93
C ALA A 13 -0.37 -12.61 2.95
N VAL A 14 0.86 -13.13 2.99
CA VAL A 14 2.07 -12.34 2.80
C VAL A 14 2.38 -12.30 1.31
N VAL A 15 2.26 -11.13 0.71
CA VAL A 15 2.38 -10.92 -0.72
C VAL A 15 3.68 -10.17 -1.00
N VAL A 16 4.56 -10.82 -1.75
CA VAL A 16 5.84 -10.28 -2.18
C VAL A 16 5.73 -9.88 -3.65
N PRO A 17 5.61 -8.58 -3.98
CA PRO A 17 5.66 -8.12 -5.37
C PRO A 17 7.07 -8.32 -5.93
N GLY A 18 7.21 -9.27 -6.85
CA GLY A 18 8.44 -9.53 -7.56
C GLY A 18 8.69 -8.55 -8.71
N TYR A 19 9.87 -8.68 -9.31
CA TYR A 19 10.30 -7.87 -10.45
C TYR A 19 10.25 -8.68 -11.75
N SER A 20 10.55 -8.02 -12.88
CA SER A 20 10.63 -8.66 -14.20
C SER A 20 11.90 -9.50 -14.42
N ARG A 21 12.60 -9.92 -13.36
CA ARG A 21 13.84 -10.69 -13.41
C ARG A 21 13.74 -11.94 -12.52
N ALA A 22 14.42 -13.00 -12.93
CA ALA A 22 14.44 -14.27 -12.20
C ALA A 22 15.47 -14.32 -11.07
N GLU A 23 16.49 -13.46 -11.13
CA GLU A 23 17.58 -13.41 -10.17
C GLU A 23 17.31 -12.36 -9.10
N PHE A 24 17.59 -12.73 -7.85
CA PHE A 24 17.49 -11.86 -6.69
C PHE A 24 18.88 -11.37 -6.29
N THR A 25 18.95 -10.11 -5.87
CA THR A 25 20.18 -9.53 -5.32
C THR A 25 20.46 -10.07 -3.91
N ALA A 26 21.68 -9.86 -3.41
CA ALA A 26 22.03 -10.24 -2.05
C ALA A 26 21.13 -9.59 -0.98
N ASP A 27 20.72 -8.34 -1.20
CA ASP A 27 19.82 -7.62 -0.30
C ASP A 27 18.40 -8.19 -0.33
N GLU A 28 17.93 -8.61 -1.51
CA GLU A 28 16.61 -9.25 -1.64
C GLU A 28 16.59 -10.64 -0.98
N GLU A 29 17.69 -11.38 -1.05
CA GLU A 29 17.84 -12.65 -0.32
C GLU A 29 17.94 -12.45 1.21
N ILE A 30 18.42 -11.31 1.69
CA ILE A 30 18.27 -10.93 3.11
C ILE A 30 16.77 -10.76 3.42
N SER A 31 16.05 -9.97 2.61
CA SER A 31 14.62 -9.75 2.79
C SER A 31 13.81 -11.04 2.78
N PHE A 32 14.10 -11.98 1.89
CA PHE A 32 13.46 -13.29 1.88
C PHE A 32 13.72 -14.08 3.17
N ARG A 33 14.96 -14.12 3.65
CA ARG A 33 15.29 -14.84 4.88
C ARG A 33 14.52 -14.31 6.08
N HIS A 34 14.31 -13.00 6.17
CA HIS A 34 13.49 -12.42 7.23
C HIS A 34 12.03 -12.88 7.18
N VAL A 35 11.38 -12.83 6.01
CA VAL A 35 9.98 -13.27 5.88
C VAL A 35 9.82 -14.79 6.05
N GLU A 36 10.79 -15.58 5.59
CA GLU A 36 10.81 -17.04 5.78
C GLU A 36 11.00 -17.41 7.25
N HIS A 37 11.87 -16.68 7.97
CA HIS A 37 12.16 -16.90 9.37
C HIS A 37 11.00 -16.48 10.29
N PHE A 38 10.53 -15.24 10.20
CA PHE A 38 9.55 -14.69 11.13
C PHE A 38 8.10 -15.00 10.71
N LEU A 39 7.82 -15.11 9.41
CA LEU A 39 6.46 -15.31 8.87
C LEU A 39 6.34 -16.64 8.10
N GLY A 40 7.18 -17.62 8.45
CA GLY A 40 7.22 -18.95 7.84
C GLY A 40 5.88 -19.71 7.91
N ALA A 41 5.06 -19.44 8.93
CA ALA A 41 3.78 -20.13 9.15
C ALA A 41 2.59 -19.58 8.34
N TYR A 42 2.72 -18.44 7.66
CA TYR A 42 1.65 -17.83 6.87
C TYR A 42 1.75 -18.21 5.39
N ASP A 43 0.62 -18.15 4.69
CA ASP A 43 0.60 -18.32 3.23
C ASP A 43 1.38 -17.17 2.58
N LYS A 44 2.38 -17.54 1.78
CA LYS A 44 3.31 -16.62 1.13
C LYS A 44 3.14 -16.69 -0.37
N PHE A 45 3.02 -15.53 -1.01
CA PHE A 45 2.82 -15.41 -2.44
C PHE A 45 3.92 -14.56 -3.06
N LEU A 46 4.57 -15.08 -4.10
CA LEU A 46 5.46 -14.30 -4.95
C LEU A 46 4.65 -13.87 -6.19
N VAL A 47 4.43 -12.55 -6.31
CA VAL A 47 3.65 -11.94 -7.38
C VAL A 47 4.55 -11.57 -8.54
N VAL A 48 4.35 -12.17 -9.71
CA VAL A 48 5.29 -12.07 -10.86
C VAL A 48 4.58 -11.85 -12.20
N PRO A 49 5.28 -11.37 -13.24
CA PRO A 49 4.75 -11.32 -14.59
C PRO A 49 4.29 -12.69 -15.09
N GLN A 50 3.34 -12.73 -16.03
CA GLN A 50 2.90 -13.96 -16.69
C GLN A 50 4.05 -14.62 -17.46
N SER A 51 4.89 -13.83 -18.12
CA SER A 51 6.03 -14.33 -18.90
C SER A 51 7.19 -14.88 -18.05
N LEU A 52 7.32 -14.47 -16.78
CA LEU A 52 8.48 -14.80 -15.96
C LEU A 52 8.41 -16.22 -15.39
N ARG A 53 9.29 -17.11 -15.82
CA ARG A 53 9.41 -18.46 -15.23
C ARG A 53 10.34 -18.41 -14.02
N ILE A 54 9.79 -18.61 -12.83
CA ILE A 54 10.51 -18.61 -11.56
C ILE A 54 9.79 -19.51 -10.56
N ALA A 55 10.55 -20.09 -9.64
CA ALA A 55 10.05 -20.79 -8.47
C ALA A 55 10.81 -20.32 -7.24
N ARG A 56 10.13 -20.25 -6.10
CA ARG A 56 10.72 -20.01 -4.78
C ARG A 56 10.10 -21.00 -3.81
N PRO A 57 10.86 -21.94 -3.24
CA PRO A 57 10.35 -22.87 -2.24
C PRO A 57 9.67 -22.14 -1.09
N GLY A 58 8.51 -22.64 -0.63
CA GLY A 58 7.73 -21.99 0.42
C GLY A 58 6.86 -20.81 -0.04
N PHE A 59 6.86 -20.47 -1.33
CA PHE A 59 6.00 -19.43 -1.91
C PHE A 59 5.10 -20.00 -3.02
N HIS A 60 3.84 -19.57 -3.00
CA HIS A 60 2.93 -19.75 -4.12
C HIS A 60 3.23 -18.69 -5.19
N ILE A 61 3.28 -19.10 -6.45
CA ILE A 61 3.51 -18.17 -7.57
C ILE A 61 2.17 -17.61 -8.04
N GLN A 62 1.93 -16.32 -7.83
CA GLN A 62 0.75 -15.62 -8.32
C GLN A 62 1.12 -14.75 -9.52
N ARG A 63 0.44 -14.96 -10.66
CA ARG A 63 0.79 -14.30 -11.92
C ARG A 63 -0.19 -13.18 -12.26
N PHE A 64 0.34 -12.08 -12.76
CA PHE A 64 -0.43 -10.96 -13.32
C PHE A 64 0.14 -10.51 -14.66
N ALA A 65 -0.64 -9.76 -15.44
CA ALA A 65 -0.20 -9.27 -16.74
C ALA A 65 1.11 -8.49 -16.66
N ASP A 66 2.00 -8.71 -17.63
CA ASP A 66 3.36 -8.16 -17.65
C ASP A 66 3.39 -6.61 -17.57
N THR A 67 2.32 -5.95 -18.04
CA THR A 67 2.14 -4.49 -17.99
C THR A 67 2.14 -3.89 -16.59
N TYR A 68 2.02 -4.71 -15.55
CA TYR A 68 2.06 -4.30 -14.14
C TYR A 68 3.47 -4.29 -13.54
N PHE A 69 4.49 -4.68 -14.30
CA PHE A 69 5.85 -4.84 -13.81
C PHE A 69 6.85 -3.96 -14.58
N GLY A 70 8.06 -3.80 -14.05
CA GLY A 70 9.16 -3.08 -14.71
C GLY A 70 9.25 -1.58 -14.41
N SER A 71 8.31 -0.98 -13.68
CA SER A 71 8.43 0.39 -13.17
C SER A 71 7.56 0.62 -11.94
N ALA A 72 7.87 1.65 -11.14
CA ALA A 72 7.04 2.06 -10.01
C ALA A 72 5.60 2.39 -10.43
N ILE A 73 5.42 3.06 -11.58
CA ILE A 73 4.09 3.38 -12.12
C ILE A 73 3.30 2.11 -12.49
N ALA A 74 3.97 1.11 -13.06
CA ALA A 74 3.34 -0.16 -13.39
C ALA A 74 2.91 -0.91 -12.12
N ASN A 75 3.75 -0.93 -11.09
CA ASN A 75 3.44 -1.54 -9.80
C ASN A 75 2.26 -0.82 -9.11
N ALA A 76 2.26 0.51 -9.08
CA ALA A 76 1.16 1.33 -8.57
C ALA A 76 -0.17 0.99 -9.23
N LYS A 77 -0.18 0.75 -10.56
CA LYS A 77 -1.38 0.33 -11.29
C LYS A 77 -1.91 -1.03 -10.83
N LEU A 78 -1.04 -1.95 -10.40
CA LEU A 78 -1.45 -3.22 -9.82
C LEU A 78 -2.03 -3.02 -8.42
N MET A 79 -1.36 -2.21 -7.60
CA MET A 79 -1.77 -1.88 -6.22
C MET A 79 -3.08 -1.08 -6.16
N LEU A 80 -3.48 -0.43 -7.25
CA LEU A 80 -4.76 0.25 -7.42
C LEU A 80 -5.81 -0.57 -8.21
N SER A 81 -5.49 -1.81 -8.58
CA SER A 81 -6.36 -2.66 -9.39
C SER A 81 -7.34 -3.45 -8.51
N PRO A 82 -8.66 -3.43 -8.79
CA PRO A 82 -9.62 -4.30 -8.10
C PRO A 82 -9.24 -5.78 -8.24
N MET A 83 -8.77 -6.18 -9.44
CA MET A 83 -8.38 -7.56 -9.74
C MET A 83 -7.30 -8.07 -8.76
N PHE A 84 -6.37 -7.22 -8.32
CA PHE A 84 -5.34 -7.63 -7.37
C PHE A 84 -5.96 -8.09 -6.05
N TYR A 85 -6.87 -7.29 -5.48
CA TYR A 85 -7.55 -7.61 -4.22
C TYR A 85 -8.57 -8.74 -4.39
N GLU A 86 -9.22 -8.86 -5.54
CA GLU A 86 -10.12 -9.97 -5.86
C GLU A 86 -9.39 -11.32 -5.87
N THR A 87 -8.16 -11.38 -6.38
CA THR A 87 -7.32 -12.59 -6.34
C THR A 87 -7.10 -13.10 -4.92
N PHE A 88 -7.04 -12.21 -3.93
CA PHE A 88 -6.81 -12.54 -2.53
C PHE A 88 -8.07 -12.43 -1.66
N ARG A 89 -9.27 -12.44 -2.24
CA ARG A 89 -10.54 -12.23 -1.52
C ARG A 89 -10.83 -13.26 -0.42
N ALA A 90 -10.21 -14.43 -0.48
CA ALA A 90 -10.30 -15.45 0.55
C ALA A 90 -9.60 -15.04 1.86
N TYR A 91 -8.64 -14.10 1.80
CA TYR A 91 -7.93 -13.59 2.97
C TYR A 91 -8.61 -12.33 3.51
N ARG A 92 -8.58 -12.18 4.84
CA ARG A 92 -9.03 -10.94 5.49
C ARG A 92 -8.04 -9.80 5.21
N TYR A 93 -6.76 -10.13 5.24
CA TYR A 93 -5.66 -9.18 5.12
C TYR A 93 -4.61 -9.61 4.09
N LEU A 94 -3.94 -8.60 3.53
CA LEU A 94 -2.68 -8.74 2.81
C LEU A 94 -1.59 -7.99 3.55
N LEU A 95 -0.47 -8.64 3.80
CA LEU A 95 0.79 -7.94 4.09
C LEU A 95 1.55 -7.79 2.77
N ILE A 96 1.65 -6.58 2.25
CA ILE A 96 2.59 -6.27 1.17
C ILE A 96 3.99 -6.22 1.77
N TYR A 97 4.90 -7.00 1.17
CA TYR A 97 6.29 -7.14 1.58
C TYR A 97 7.19 -7.00 0.34
N GLN A 98 7.66 -5.80 0.04
CA GLN A 98 8.61 -5.57 -1.05
C GLN A 98 9.99 -6.14 -0.70
N LEU A 99 10.82 -6.44 -1.70
CA LEU A 99 12.10 -7.13 -1.47
C LEU A 99 13.22 -6.22 -0.94
N ASP A 100 12.90 -4.97 -0.65
CA ASP A 100 13.67 -4.03 0.16
C ASP A 100 13.01 -3.76 1.53
N ALA A 101 12.13 -4.67 1.98
CA ALA A 101 11.54 -4.67 3.31
C ALA A 101 12.14 -5.77 4.22
N LEU A 102 12.08 -5.56 5.53
CA LEU A 102 12.43 -6.56 6.55
C LEU A 102 11.28 -6.71 7.56
N VAL A 103 11.18 -7.89 8.17
CA VAL A 103 10.34 -8.16 9.34
C VAL A 103 11.21 -8.67 10.49
N PHE A 104 10.88 -8.32 11.73
CA PHE A 104 11.73 -8.59 12.90
C PHE A 104 11.04 -9.43 13.99
N SER A 105 9.77 -9.78 13.84
CA SER A 105 9.01 -10.60 14.79
C SER A 105 7.74 -11.20 14.16
N ASP A 106 7.19 -12.26 14.76
CA ASP A 106 5.88 -12.82 14.38
C ASP A 106 4.73 -12.12 15.12
N GLN A 107 4.47 -10.86 14.79
CA GLN A 107 3.35 -10.07 15.34
C GLN A 107 2.20 -9.89 14.34
N LEU A 108 2.22 -10.59 13.20
CA LEU A 108 1.30 -10.33 12.09
C LEU A 108 -0.16 -10.57 12.47
N ALA A 109 -0.43 -11.61 13.27
CA ALA A 109 -1.78 -11.88 13.79
C ALA A 109 -2.29 -10.76 14.72
N GLU A 110 -1.42 -10.19 15.55
CA GLU A 110 -1.75 -9.05 16.44
C GLU A 110 -2.10 -7.81 15.61
N TRP A 111 -1.33 -7.52 14.55
CA TRP A 111 -1.62 -6.41 13.65
C TRP A 111 -2.97 -6.57 12.93
N CYS A 112 -3.29 -7.78 12.50
CA CYS A 112 -4.60 -8.08 11.94
C CYS A 112 -5.74 -7.91 12.97
N ALA A 113 -5.47 -8.15 14.25
CA ALA A 113 -6.45 -7.99 15.33
C ALA A 113 -6.76 -6.53 15.66
N THR A 114 -5.91 -5.57 15.28
CA THR A 114 -6.19 -4.12 15.42
C THR A 114 -7.40 -3.66 14.60
N ASP A 115 -7.82 -4.47 13.63
CA ASP A 115 -8.94 -4.19 12.72
C ASP A 115 -8.79 -2.88 11.92
N LEU A 116 -7.56 -2.39 11.75
CA LEU A 116 -7.25 -1.30 10.84
C LEU A 116 -7.47 -1.73 9.38
N ASP A 117 -7.82 -0.77 8.53
CA ASP A 117 -7.98 -1.04 7.10
C ASP A 117 -6.66 -0.88 6.36
N TYR A 118 -5.86 0.12 6.73
CA TYR A 118 -4.55 0.38 6.15
C TYR A 118 -3.53 0.83 7.21
N ILE A 119 -2.35 0.22 7.16
CA ILE A 119 -1.17 0.66 7.91
C ILE A 119 0.08 0.39 7.09
N GLY A 120 1.00 1.34 7.11
CA GLY A 120 2.32 1.29 6.47
C GLY A 120 3.33 2.09 7.28
N ALA A 121 4.55 2.23 6.78
CA ALA A 121 5.55 3.05 7.47
C ALA A 121 5.09 4.53 7.51
N PRO A 122 5.39 5.26 8.61
CA PRO A 122 5.02 6.64 8.76
C PRO A 122 5.87 7.56 7.88
N TRP A 123 5.22 8.55 7.29
CA TRP A 123 5.85 9.72 6.71
C TRP A 123 6.03 10.79 7.79
N MET A 124 7.25 11.29 7.91
CA MET A 124 7.61 12.39 8.79
C MET A 124 8.49 13.38 8.07
N GLN A 125 8.46 14.65 8.46
CA GLN A 125 9.34 15.64 7.86
C GLN A 125 10.80 15.36 8.27
N CYS A 126 11.67 15.13 7.29
CA CYS A 126 13.11 14.99 7.44
C CYS A 126 13.82 15.34 6.13
N ASP A 127 15.15 15.30 6.12
CA ASP A 127 15.97 15.62 4.92
C ASP A 127 15.64 14.72 3.73
N ASP A 128 15.30 13.45 3.98
CA ASP A 128 14.88 12.48 2.95
C ASP A 128 13.43 12.66 2.51
N SER A 129 12.62 13.40 3.26
CA SER A 129 11.20 13.63 2.97
C SER A 129 10.69 15.04 3.34
N PRO A 130 11.30 16.10 2.79
CA PRO A 130 10.97 17.49 3.14
C PRO A 130 9.56 17.91 2.72
N TRP A 131 8.93 17.18 1.80
CA TRP A 131 7.57 17.43 1.30
C TRP A 131 6.48 17.01 2.29
N VAL A 132 6.81 16.30 3.36
CA VAL A 132 5.84 15.85 4.35
C VAL A 132 5.45 17.03 5.24
N GLY A 133 4.28 17.62 4.99
CA GLY A 133 3.73 18.68 5.83
C GLY A 133 3.13 18.16 7.14
N THR A 134 2.27 17.14 7.07
CA THR A 134 1.62 16.53 8.24
C THR A 134 2.02 15.08 8.37
N GLN A 135 2.50 14.72 9.57
CA GLN A 135 2.91 13.37 9.93
C GLN A 135 1.70 12.41 9.90
N ARG A 136 1.86 11.29 9.19
CA ARG A 136 0.84 10.25 9.04
C ARG A 136 1.46 9.00 8.44
N VAL A 137 0.73 7.88 8.43
CA VAL A 137 1.17 6.68 7.70
C VAL A 137 0.91 6.82 6.21
N GLY A 138 1.69 6.12 5.40
CA GLY A 138 1.42 6.10 3.97
C GLY A 138 2.27 5.15 3.14
N ASN A 139 3.46 4.77 3.58
CA ASN A 139 4.34 3.95 2.76
C ASN A 139 3.80 2.52 2.54
N GLY A 140 3.61 2.13 1.28
CA GLY A 140 2.96 0.88 0.91
C GLY A 140 3.89 -0.33 0.75
N GLY A 141 5.21 -0.15 0.75
CA GLY A 141 6.16 -1.23 0.42
C GLY A 141 6.31 -2.29 1.50
N PHE A 142 6.07 -1.91 2.76
CA PHE A 142 5.75 -2.82 3.86
C PHE A 142 4.45 -2.34 4.49
N SER A 143 3.31 -2.93 4.12
CA SER A 143 1.99 -2.44 4.53
C SER A 143 0.96 -3.55 4.72
N LEU A 144 0.08 -3.39 5.71
CA LEU A 144 -1.05 -4.29 5.95
C LEU A 144 -2.34 -3.66 5.41
N ARG A 145 -3.08 -4.43 4.62
CA ARG A 145 -4.25 -3.98 3.84
C ARG A 145 -5.44 -4.90 4.06
N LYS A 146 -6.57 -4.39 4.55
CA LYS A 146 -7.80 -5.17 4.70
C LYS A 146 -8.50 -5.33 3.36
N VAL A 147 -8.53 -6.56 2.84
CA VAL A 147 -8.97 -6.85 1.46
C VAL A 147 -10.36 -6.31 1.17
N SER A 148 -11.31 -6.55 2.08
CA SER A 148 -12.70 -6.12 1.92
C SER A 148 -12.84 -4.59 1.87
N SER A 149 -12.09 -3.86 2.69
CA SER A 149 -12.13 -2.39 2.71
C SER A 149 -11.51 -1.78 1.46
N PHE A 150 -10.41 -2.36 0.95
CA PHE A 150 -9.81 -1.96 -0.31
C PHE A 150 -10.76 -2.19 -1.50
N LEU A 151 -11.45 -3.33 -1.53
CA LEU A 151 -12.47 -3.61 -2.55
C LEU A 151 -13.66 -2.64 -2.45
N LYS A 152 -14.12 -2.28 -1.24
CA LYS A 152 -15.17 -1.26 -1.03
C LYS A 152 -14.78 0.10 -1.57
N VAL A 153 -13.53 0.52 -1.35
CA VAL A 153 -12.99 1.77 -1.91
C VAL A 153 -13.00 1.72 -3.44
N LEU A 154 -12.46 0.66 -4.04
CA LEU A 154 -12.31 0.53 -5.49
C LEU A 154 -13.63 0.28 -6.26
N SER A 155 -14.68 -0.16 -5.56
CA SER A 155 -16.03 -0.32 -6.09
C SER A 155 -16.99 0.80 -5.66
N SER A 156 -16.48 1.85 -5.00
CA SER A 156 -17.30 2.94 -4.47
C SER A 156 -18.02 3.70 -5.57
N ASP A 157 -19.29 3.99 -5.30
CA ASP A 157 -20.16 4.82 -6.14
C ASP A 157 -19.96 6.33 -5.94
N ARG A 158 -19.07 6.71 -5.02
CA ARG A 158 -18.83 8.11 -4.68
C ARG A 158 -18.07 8.84 -5.77
N TYR A 159 -18.34 10.14 -5.86
CA TYR A 159 -17.69 11.01 -6.81
C TYR A 159 -16.29 11.43 -6.36
N TRP A 160 -15.37 11.53 -7.31
CA TRP A 160 -14.05 12.13 -7.13
C TRP A 160 -14.16 13.61 -6.74
N ILE A 161 -14.93 14.38 -7.52
CA ILE A 161 -15.31 15.74 -7.18
C ILE A 161 -16.83 15.84 -7.15
N ASP A 162 -17.38 16.41 -6.08
CA ASP A 162 -18.81 16.69 -6.03
C ASP A 162 -19.20 17.57 -7.25
N PRO A 163 -20.22 17.20 -8.04
CA PRO A 163 -20.60 17.94 -9.23
C PRO A 163 -20.99 19.40 -8.96
N GLU A 164 -21.55 19.71 -7.80
CA GLU A 164 -21.91 21.07 -7.39
C GLU A 164 -20.65 21.86 -7.02
N ILE A 165 -19.73 21.26 -6.25
CA ILE A 165 -18.45 21.90 -5.95
C ILE A 165 -17.64 22.17 -7.24
N TYR A 166 -17.62 21.19 -8.16
CA TYR A 166 -17.00 21.38 -9.48
C TYR A 166 -17.63 22.55 -10.23
N TRP A 167 -18.97 22.61 -10.22
CA TRP A 167 -19.73 23.67 -10.86
C TRP A 167 -19.35 25.04 -10.31
N GLN A 168 -19.46 25.21 -9.00
CA GLN A 168 -19.12 26.45 -8.30
C GLN A 168 -17.69 26.89 -8.62
N ARG A 169 -16.71 25.97 -8.66
CA ARG A 169 -15.32 26.30 -9.02
C ARG A 169 -15.16 26.86 -10.42
N ILE A 170 -15.88 26.35 -11.42
CA ILE A 170 -15.72 26.79 -12.81
C ILE A 170 -16.61 27.99 -13.18
N THR A 171 -17.64 28.28 -12.37
CA THR A 171 -18.58 29.39 -12.57
C THR A 171 -18.41 30.54 -11.59
N ALA A 172 -17.62 30.40 -10.53
CA ALA A 172 -17.33 31.46 -9.57
C ALA A 172 -16.88 32.75 -10.30
N GLY A 173 -17.53 33.86 -9.98
CA GLY A 173 -17.26 35.18 -10.57
C GLY A 173 -17.73 35.36 -12.01
N LYS A 174 -18.45 34.40 -12.61
CA LYS A 174 -18.93 34.50 -14.00
C LYS A 174 -20.36 35.00 -14.10
N PRO A 175 -20.71 35.77 -15.15
CA PRO A 175 -22.09 36.20 -15.40
C PRO A 175 -22.99 35.01 -15.73
N VAL A 176 -24.29 35.12 -15.42
CA VAL A 176 -25.28 34.03 -15.47
C VAL A 176 -25.25 33.28 -16.80
N TYR A 177 -25.24 33.97 -17.95
CA TYR A 177 -25.20 33.32 -19.27
C TYR A 177 -23.96 32.43 -19.47
N ALA A 178 -22.80 32.85 -18.96
CA ALA A 178 -21.57 32.04 -19.03
C ALA A 178 -21.64 30.86 -18.07
N GLN A 179 -22.38 30.98 -16.95
CA GLN A 179 -22.71 29.83 -16.12
C GLN A 179 -23.56 28.84 -16.91
N TRP A 180 -24.65 29.25 -17.57
CA TRP A 180 -25.46 28.31 -18.38
C TRP A 180 -24.64 27.52 -19.42
N TRP A 181 -23.64 28.15 -20.05
CA TRP A 181 -22.75 27.49 -21.00
C TRP A 181 -21.98 26.30 -20.41
N HIS A 182 -21.58 26.36 -19.15
CA HIS A 182 -20.84 25.25 -18.55
C HIS A 182 -21.75 24.09 -18.16
N LEU A 183 -23.10 24.23 -18.16
CA LEU A 183 -24.00 23.28 -17.49
C LEU A 183 -23.74 21.86 -17.97
N PRO A 184 -23.61 21.59 -19.29
CA PRO A 184 -23.26 20.26 -19.78
C PRO A 184 -22.07 19.63 -19.04
N ARG A 185 -21.03 20.40 -18.69
CA ARG A 185 -19.86 19.92 -17.91
C ARG A 185 -20.24 19.47 -16.49
N LYS A 186 -21.20 20.13 -15.84
CA LYS A 186 -21.79 19.69 -14.56
C LYS A 186 -22.51 18.35 -14.74
N TRP A 187 -23.38 18.25 -15.75
CA TRP A 187 -24.11 17.01 -16.06
C TRP A 187 -23.16 15.84 -16.33
N PHE A 188 -22.07 16.06 -17.08
CA PHE A 188 -21.02 15.05 -17.28
C PHE A 188 -20.36 14.58 -15.97
N LYS A 189 -20.27 15.44 -14.94
CA LYS A 189 -19.74 15.05 -13.62
C LYS A 189 -20.70 14.23 -12.78
N HIS A 190 -22.00 14.26 -13.07
CA HIS A 190 -22.96 13.32 -12.47
C HIS A 190 -22.84 11.90 -13.06
N ILE A 191 -22.25 11.76 -14.25
CA ILE A 191 -22.03 10.45 -14.85
C ILE A 191 -20.86 9.77 -14.14
N LYS A 192 -21.16 8.75 -13.32
CA LYS A 192 -20.19 8.00 -12.50
C LYS A 192 -18.98 7.49 -13.29
N HIS A 193 -19.18 7.00 -14.52
CA HIS A 193 -18.08 6.54 -15.36
C HIS A 193 -17.00 7.62 -15.58
N PHE A 194 -17.41 8.90 -15.58
CA PHE A 194 -16.53 10.06 -15.76
C PHE A 194 -16.09 10.73 -14.46
N ASN A 195 -16.58 10.28 -13.30
CA ASN A 195 -16.31 10.94 -12.02
C ASN A 195 -16.19 9.99 -10.82
N GLY A 196 -16.08 8.68 -11.04
CA GLY A 196 -15.92 7.68 -9.99
C GLY A 196 -14.47 7.26 -9.77
N VAL A 197 -14.25 6.46 -8.72
CA VAL A 197 -12.93 5.95 -8.31
C VAL A 197 -12.19 5.27 -9.46
N SER A 198 -12.87 4.48 -10.29
CA SER A 198 -12.23 3.74 -11.38
C SER A 198 -11.56 4.66 -12.42
N ARG A 199 -12.10 5.86 -12.64
CA ARG A 199 -11.46 6.85 -13.52
C ARG A 199 -10.27 7.50 -12.84
N GLU A 200 -10.42 7.87 -11.58
CA GLU A 200 -9.37 8.53 -10.80
C GLU A 200 -8.12 7.62 -10.71
N VAL A 201 -8.29 6.36 -10.28
CA VAL A 201 -7.15 5.43 -10.14
C VAL A 201 -6.45 5.16 -11.47
N ARG A 202 -7.19 5.12 -12.61
CA ARG A 202 -6.59 4.99 -13.95
C ARG A 202 -5.70 6.19 -14.30
N GLN A 203 -6.03 7.37 -13.81
CA GLN A 203 -5.34 8.63 -14.10
C GLN A 203 -4.41 9.08 -12.97
N TRP A 204 -4.28 8.29 -11.89
CA TRP A 204 -3.55 8.67 -10.68
C TRP A 204 -2.10 9.09 -10.96
N HIS A 205 -1.38 8.30 -11.74
CA HIS A 205 -0.01 8.58 -12.17
C HIS A 205 0.17 9.85 -13.02
N LEU A 206 -0.93 10.47 -13.50
CA LEU A 206 -0.92 11.69 -14.31
C LEU A 206 -1.21 12.96 -13.49
N ARG A 207 -1.30 12.87 -12.16
CA ARG A 207 -1.61 14.04 -11.32
C ARG A 207 -0.55 15.14 -11.48
N PRO A 208 -0.98 16.41 -11.63
CA PRO A 208 -0.08 17.55 -11.82
C PRO A 208 0.58 18.03 -10.52
N ASP A 209 -0.02 17.72 -9.37
CA ASP A 209 0.47 18.10 -8.03
C ASP A 209 1.66 17.24 -7.54
N GLY A 210 2.11 16.27 -8.33
CA GLY A 210 3.22 15.39 -8.00
C GLY A 210 2.84 14.17 -7.14
N THR A 211 1.61 14.08 -6.63
CA THR A 211 1.12 12.94 -5.81
C THR A 211 0.78 11.73 -6.70
N ARG A 212 1.81 11.10 -7.26
CA ARG A 212 1.66 10.03 -8.26
C ARG A 212 1.82 8.62 -7.71
N ASN A 213 2.35 8.48 -6.50
CA ASN A 213 2.47 7.19 -5.79
C ASN A 213 1.08 6.75 -5.29
N GLU A 214 0.73 5.47 -5.45
CA GLU A 214 -0.53 4.90 -4.93
C GLU A 214 -0.67 5.04 -3.41
N ASP A 215 0.44 5.17 -2.70
CA ASP A 215 0.48 5.35 -1.26
C ASP A 215 -0.34 6.58 -0.84
N HIS A 216 -0.25 7.67 -1.62
CA HIS A 216 -1.07 8.86 -1.38
C HIS A 216 -2.56 8.58 -1.56
N PHE A 217 -2.94 7.71 -2.50
CA PHE A 217 -4.34 7.35 -2.69
C PHE A 217 -4.87 6.63 -1.44
N TRP A 218 -4.14 5.63 -0.96
CA TRP A 218 -4.57 4.81 0.17
C TRP A 218 -4.52 5.56 1.51
N ALA A 219 -3.52 6.42 1.70
CA ALA A 219 -3.40 7.23 2.91
C ALA A 219 -4.40 8.40 2.96
N ASP A 220 -4.59 9.10 1.84
CA ASP A 220 -5.25 10.41 1.84
C ASP A 220 -6.64 10.41 1.18
N GLU A 221 -6.85 9.66 0.09
CA GLU A 221 -8.08 9.74 -0.70
C GLU A 221 -9.06 8.58 -0.44
N ALA A 222 -8.61 7.44 0.08
CA ALA A 222 -9.48 6.27 0.31
C ALA A 222 -10.72 6.59 1.17
N VAL A 223 -10.57 7.45 2.19
CA VAL A 223 -11.65 7.88 3.10
C VAL A 223 -12.77 8.62 2.34
N ARG A 224 -12.45 9.31 1.24
CA ARG A 224 -13.45 9.95 0.36
C ARG A 224 -14.44 8.90 -0.16
N TYR A 225 -13.92 7.77 -0.60
CA TYR A 225 -14.67 6.68 -1.23
C TYR A 225 -15.31 5.74 -0.21
N TYR A 226 -14.74 5.63 0.98
CA TYR A 226 -15.27 4.85 2.10
C TYR A 226 -14.96 5.56 3.44
N PRO A 227 -15.89 6.32 4.03
CA PRO A 227 -15.62 7.12 5.24
C PRO A 227 -15.15 6.33 6.45
N ASP A 228 -15.58 5.07 6.56
CA ASP A 228 -15.20 4.20 7.66
C ASP A 228 -13.84 3.51 7.42
N PHE A 229 -13.11 3.90 6.36
CA PHE A 229 -11.78 3.39 6.06
C PHE A 229 -10.78 3.88 7.11
N ARG A 230 -10.35 2.97 7.97
CA ARG A 230 -9.46 3.25 9.12
C ARG A 230 -8.00 3.15 8.71
N VAL A 231 -7.39 4.30 8.47
CA VAL A 231 -5.93 4.46 8.32
C VAL A 231 -5.31 4.60 9.71
N ALA A 232 -4.18 3.92 9.94
CA ALA A 232 -3.49 4.00 11.22
C ALA A 232 -2.98 5.42 11.53
N PRO A 233 -3.02 5.86 12.80
CA PRO A 233 -2.35 7.08 13.20
C PRO A 233 -0.81 6.89 13.21
N PHE A 234 -0.09 8.00 13.20
CA PHE A 234 1.37 8.04 13.10
C PHE A 234 2.10 7.21 14.18
N ASP A 235 1.66 7.30 15.43
CA ASP A 235 2.28 6.60 16.57
C ASP A 235 2.09 5.06 16.48
N VAL A 236 0.94 4.61 15.96
CA VAL A 236 0.70 3.20 15.66
C VAL A 236 1.58 2.76 14.49
N GLY A 237 1.73 3.61 13.47
CA GLY A 237 2.62 3.39 12.33
C GLY A 237 4.09 3.19 12.72
N LEU A 238 4.60 3.96 13.70
CA LEU A 238 5.96 3.79 14.22
C LEU A 238 6.17 2.39 14.83
N ARG A 239 5.17 1.82 15.49
CA ARG A 239 5.28 0.45 16.02
C ARG A 239 5.25 -0.59 14.90
N PHE A 240 4.61 -0.28 13.78
CA PHE A 240 4.45 -1.19 12.65
C PHE A 240 5.67 -1.23 11.75
N ALA A 241 6.12 -0.09 11.23
CA ALA A 241 7.26 -0.06 10.32
C ALA A 241 8.05 1.25 10.34
N PHE A 242 9.33 1.17 10.01
CA PHE A 242 10.16 2.34 9.69
C PHE A 242 10.51 2.38 8.20
N GLU A 243 10.82 3.56 7.69
CA GLU A 243 11.41 3.74 6.36
C GLU A 243 12.49 4.82 6.44
N VAL A 244 12.10 6.09 6.33
CA VAL A 244 13.01 7.23 6.38
C VAL A 244 13.44 7.51 7.83
N ALA A 245 14.66 8.02 8.00
CA ALA A 245 15.22 8.42 9.30
C ALA A 245 15.04 7.37 10.43
N PRO A 246 15.46 6.10 10.26
CA PRO A 246 15.12 5.02 11.19
C PRO A 246 15.64 5.24 12.61
N ARG A 247 16.74 5.99 12.81
CA ARG A 247 17.22 6.38 14.16
C ARG A 247 16.25 7.32 14.87
N ALA A 248 15.67 8.28 14.15
CA ALA A 248 14.66 9.18 14.69
C ALA A 248 13.38 8.39 15.01
N CYS A 249 12.93 7.53 14.09
CA CYS A 249 11.80 6.64 14.34
C CYS A 249 12.03 5.72 15.54
N PHE A 250 13.23 5.16 15.69
CA PHE A 250 13.60 4.33 16.84
C PHE A 250 13.53 5.11 18.16
N THR A 251 13.97 6.36 18.16
CA THR A 251 13.87 7.24 19.34
C THR A 251 12.41 7.54 19.69
N LEU A 252 11.59 7.88 18.68
CA LEU A 252 10.15 8.11 18.84
C LEU A 252 9.40 6.84 19.26
N ASN A 253 9.88 5.67 18.85
CA ASN A 253 9.37 4.35 19.22
C ASN A 253 10.00 3.81 20.52
N GLN A 254 10.47 4.69 21.41
CA GLN A 254 10.99 4.32 22.74
C GLN A 254 12.14 3.31 22.71
N GLN A 255 13.01 3.43 21.71
CA GLN A 255 14.15 2.53 21.48
C GLN A 255 13.72 1.06 21.29
N ARG A 256 12.55 0.85 20.68
CA ARG A 256 12.07 -0.48 20.28
C ARG A 256 12.08 -0.61 18.77
N LEU A 257 12.45 -1.79 18.30
CA LEU A 257 12.30 -2.12 16.88
C LEU A 257 10.81 -2.15 16.52
N PRO A 258 10.48 -1.73 15.29
CA PRO A 258 9.15 -1.91 14.73
C PRO A 258 8.92 -3.38 14.36
N PHE A 259 7.69 -3.73 14.02
CA PHE A 259 7.39 -5.05 13.44
C PHE A 259 8.17 -5.31 12.14
N GLY A 260 8.35 -4.31 11.28
CA GLY A 260 9.18 -4.39 10.08
C GLY A 260 9.74 -3.07 9.59
N CYS A 261 10.30 -3.03 8.38
CA CYS A 261 10.73 -1.80 7.75
C CYS A 261 10.66 -1.89 6.23
N HIS A 262 10.77 -0.76 5.56
CA HIS A 262 10.81 -0.64 4.12
C HIS A 262 12.02 0.18 3.65
N ALA A 263 12.47 -0.06 2.43
CA ALA A 263 13.63 0.56 1.80
C ALA A 263 14.90 0.52 2.68
N TRP A 264 15.11 -0.60 3.39
CA TRP A 264 16.22 -0.77 4.33
C TRP A 264 17.63 -0.57 3.73
N PRO A 265 17.91 -0.92 2.45
CA PRO A 265 19.22 -0.65 1.86
C PRO A 265 19.42 0.83 1.55
N ARG A 266 18.33 1.58 1.34
CA ARG A 266 18.35 2.98 0.89
C ARG A 266 18.51 3.94 2.06
N TYR A 267 17.79 3.73 3.15
CA TYR A 267 17.74 4.67 4.28
C TYR A 267 18.50 4.12 5.49
N ASP A 268 19.70 4.69 5.73
CA ASP A 268 20.59 4.37 6.85
C ASP A 268 20.81 2.86 7.04
N ARG A 269 21.40 2.21 6.02
CA ARG A 269 21.73 0.77 6.03
C ARG A 269 22.45 0.35 7.32
N GLY A 270 23.37 1.18 7.81
CA GLY A 270 24.15 0.91 9.02
C GLY A 270 23.30 0.81 10.30
N PHE A 271 22.11 1.39 10.33
CA PHE A 271 21.15 1.14 11.41
C PHE A 271 20.60 -0.30 11.38
N TRP A 272 20.36 -0.86 10.19
CA TRP A 272 19.75 -2.18 10.01
C TRP A 272 20.74 -3.34 10.09
N GLU A 273 22.01 -3.12 9.73
CA GLU A 273 23.06 -4.15 9.68
C GLU A 273 23.15 -5.08 10.92
N PRO A 274 23.06 -4.57 12.16
CA PRO A 274 23.11 -5.42 13.36
C PRO A 274 21.93 -6.41 13.47
N TYR A 275 20.83 -6.15 12.77
CA TYR A 275 19.58 -6.91 12.87
C TYR A 275 19.36 -7.86 11.70
N LEU A 276 20.26 -7.87 10.70
CA LEU A 276 20.11 -8.72 9.52
C LEU A 276 20.38 -10.18 9.86
N LEU A 277 19.49 -11.07 9.43
CA LEU A 277 19.74 -12.51 9.51
C LEU A 277 20.94 -12.85 8.63
N LYS A 278 21.88 -13.61 9.18
CA LYS A 278 23.07 -14.12 8.47
C LYS A 278 22.75 -15.47 7.84
N SER A 279 23.50 -15.80 6.79
CA SER A 279 23.36 -17.03 6.01
C SER A 279 23.92 -18.22 6.79
#